data_AF-A0A845D8I0-F1
#
_entry.id   AF-A0A845D8I0-F1
#
_cell.length_a   1.000
_cell.length_b   1.000
_cell.length_c   1.000
_cell.angle_alpha   90.00
_cell.angle_beta   90.00
_cell.angle_gamma   90.00
#
_symmetry.space_group_name_H-M   'P 1'
#
loop_
_entity.id
_entity.type
_entity.pdbx_description
1 polymer ?
#
loop_
_entity_poly.entity_id
_entity_poly.type
_entity_poly.pdbx_seq_one_letter_code
_entity_poly.pdbx_strand_id
1 'polypeptide(L)' 'MAKRVGITTDLYERKSYWQNQYPSLHNWTVVSRGLTYEQAQQKEEYYEMLGYIRGAGGQYVSGYVWSIYTFEY' A
#
# COMPACT_ATOMS: atom_id res chain seq x y z
N MET A 1 4.50 17.62 -1.40
CA MET A 1 4.06 16.52 -0.51
C MET A 1 4.20 15.24 -1.32
N ALA A 2 4.93 14.25 -0.79
CA ALA A 2 5.12 12.98 -1.47
C ALA A 2 3.94 12.06 -1.14
N LYS A 3 3.32 11.46 -2.17
CA LYS A 3 2.23 10.49 -2.01
C LYS A 3 2.72 9.10 -2.38
N ARG A 4 2.42 8.12 -1.52
CA ARG A 4 2.84 6.71 -1.68
C ARG A 4 1.64 5.80 -1.82
N VAL A 5 1.83 4.73 -2.56
CA VAL A 5 0.89 3.61 -2.68
C VAL A 5 1.59 2.33 -2.28
N GLY A 6 0.87 1.38 -1.68
CA GLY A 6 1.41 0.07 -1.37
C GLY A 6 0.34 -1.00 -1.29
N ILE A 7 0.76 -2.25 -1.44
CA ILE A 7 -0.08 -3.43 -1.17
C ILE A 7 0.41 -4.19 0.06
N THR A 8 -0.53 -4.75 0.82
CA THR A 8 -0.24 -5.55 2.01
C THR A 8 -1.36 -6.54 2.31
N THR A 9 -1.01 -7.60 3.02
CA THR A 9 -1.94 -8.54 3.63
C THR A 9 -2.28 -8.15 5.07
N ASP A 10 -1.41 -7.39 5.74
CA ASP A 10 -1.62 -6.80 7.06
C ASP A 10 -1.54 -5.27 6.99
N LEU A 11 -2.67 -4.59 7.18
CA LEU A 11 -2.75 -3.14 7.13
C LEU A 11 -2.19 -2.47 8.39
N TYR A 12 -2.30 -3.12 9.55
CA TYR A 12 -1.88 -2.55 10.83
C TYR A 12 -0.37 -2.57 10.95
N GLU A 13 0.24 -3.74 10.71
CA GLU A 13 1.70 -3.89 10.67
C GLU A 13 2.30 -2.92 9.67
N ARG A 14 1.72 -2.84 8.47
CA ARG A 14 2.25 -2.00 7.41
C ARG A 14 2.13 -0.52 7.71
N LYS A 15 1.04 -0.08 8.33
CA LYS A 15 0.90 1.31 8.79
C LYS A 15 1.95 1.65 9.86
N SER A 16 2.13 0.77 10.84
CA SER A 16 3.14 0.94 11.90
C SER A 16 4.56 1.04 11.32
N TYR A 17 4.90 0.17 10.37
CA TYR A 17 6.18 0.24 9.65
C TYR A 17 6.40 1.63 9.02
N TRP A 18 5.42 2.16 8.28
CA TRP A 18 5.57 3.47 7.63
C TRP A 18 5.58 4.63 8.60
N GLN A 19 4.84 4.57 9.71
CA GLN A 19 4.89 5.60 10.74
C GLN A 19 6.27 5.67 11.41
N ASN A 20 6.95 4.53 11.58
CA ASN A 20 8.33 4.50 12.09
C ASN A 20 9.34 5.08 11.10
N GLN A 21 9.13 4.89 9.79
CA GLN A 21 9.99 5.45 8.74
C GLN A 21 9.74 6.94 8.50
N TYR A 22 8.47 7.35 8.55
CA TYR A 22 8.01 8.71 8.28
C TYR A 22 7.07 9.16 9.41
N PRO A 23 7.61 9.79 10.47
CA PRO A 23 6.79 10.28 11.59
C PRO A 23 5.76 11.34 11.18
N SER A 24 5.96 12.03 10.05
CA SER A 24 5.01 12.99 9.46
C SER A 24 3.88 12.31 8.67
N LEU A 25 3.80 10.98 8.63
CA LEU A 25 2.79 10.26 7.87
C LEU A 25 1.38 10.71 8.21
N HIS A 26 0.62 11.09 7.19
CA HIS A 26 -0.78 11.45 7.27
C HIS A 26 -1.56 10.89 6.06
N ASN A 27 -2.87 11.12 6.04
CA ASN A 27 -3.77 10.70 4.95
C ASN A 27 -3.70 9.20 4.59
N TRP A 28 -3.42 8.33 5.58
CA TRP A 28 -3.45 6.87 5.39
C TRP A 28 -4.85 6.40 5.01
N THR A 29 -5.00 5.91 3.78
CA THR A 29 -6.29 5.51 3.21
C THR A 29 -6.19 4.09 2.68
N VAL A 30 -7.16 3.24 3.03
CA VAL A 30 -7.30 1.91 2.43
C VAL A 30 -8.21 2.02 1.23
N VAL A 31 -7.65 1.83 0.03
CA VAL A 31 -8.35 2.05 -1.23
C VAL A 31 -9.23 0.86 -1.60
N SER A 32 -8.76 -0.37 -1.36
CA SER A 32 -9.49 -1.59 -1.69
C SER A 32 -8.98 -2.75 -0.83
N ARG A 33 -9.85 -3.71 -0.56
CA ARG A 33 -9.60 -4.95 0.21
C ARG A 33 -10.13 -6.16 -0.57
N GLY A 34 -9.85 -7.37 -0.09
CA GLY A 34 -10.44 -8.57 -0.69
C GLY A 34 -9.81 -8.98 -2.03
N LEU A 35 -8.59 -8.51 -2.32
CA LEU A 35 -7.97 -8.69 -3.62
C LEU A 35 -7.09 -9.92 -3.66
N THR A 36 -6.95 -10.50 -4.85
CA THR A 36 -5.79 -11.35 -5.16
C THR A 36 -4.53 -10.49 -5.23
N TYR A 37 -3.36 -11.12 -5.15
CA TYR A 37 -2.10 -10.41 -5.31
C TYR A 37 -2.00 -9.69 -6.66
N GLU A 38 -2.38 -10.35 -7.75
CA GLU A 38 -2.37 -9.77 -9.11
C GLU A 38 -3.28 -8.55 -9.20
N GLN A 39 -4.50 -8.62 -8.65
CA GLN A 39 -5.42 -7.48 -8.62
C GLN A 39 -4.86 -6.31 -7.79
N ALA A 40 -4.19 -6.61 -6.67
CA ALA A 40 -3.55 -5.60 -5.85
C ALA A 40 -2.37 -4.94 -6.59
N GLN A 41 -1.53 -5.73 -7.26
CA GLN A 41 -0.41 -5.23 -8.08
C GLN A 41 -0.89 -4.35 -9.23
N GLN A 42 -1.89 -4.78 -10.00
CA GLN A 42 -2.46 -3.98 -11.09
C GLN A 42 -2.99 -2.63 -10.59
N LYS A 43 -3.62 -2.61 -9.41
CA LYS A 43 -4.05 -1.34 -8.79
C LYS A 43 -2.86 -0.50 -8.33
N GLU A 44 -1.83 -1.10 -7.75
CA GLU A 44 -0.62 -0.40 -7.34
C GLU A 44 0.07 0.28 -8.54
N GLU A 45 0.19 -0.41 -9.66
CA GLU A 45 0.69 0.11 -10.94
C GLU A 45 -0.18 1.24 -11.50
N TYR A 46 -1.51 1.11 -11.41
CA TYR A 46 -2.41 2.20 -11.79
C TYR A 46 -2.15 3.47 -10.97
N TYR A 47 -1.95 3.36 -9.64
CA TYR A 47 -1.60 4.50 -8.80
C TYR A 47 -0.21 5.06 -9.10
N GLU A 48 0.75 4.21 -9.44
CA GLU A 48 2.07 4.64 -9.91
C GLU A 48 1.95 5.54 -11.15
N MET A 49 1.13 5.16 -12.13
CA MET A 49 0.84 5.98 -13.31
C MET A 49 0.18 7.33 -12.95
N LEU A 50 -0.54 7.41 -11.82
CA LEU A 50 -1.11 8.66 -11.29
C LEU A 50 -0.09 9.49 -10.47
N GLY A 51 1.18 9.09 -10.46
CA GLY A 51 2.28 9.79 -9.79
C GLY A 51 2.45 9.45 -8.31
N TYR A 52 1.94 8.30 -7.85
CA TYR A 52 2.27 7.79 -6.52
C TYR A 52 3.60 7.02 -6.53
N ILE A 53 4.39 7.19 -5.48
CA ILE A 53 5.63 6.43 -5.29
C ILE A 53 5.27 5.04 -4.75
N ARG A 54 5.68 3.96 -5.43
CA ARG A 54 5.46 2.61 -4.91
C ARG A 54 6.24 2.39 -3.61
N GLY A 55 5.54 1.86 -2.61
CA GLY A 55 6.17 1.13 -1.52
C GLY A 55 6.50 -0.27 -2.01
N ALA A 56 7.62 -0.85 -1.55
CA ALA A 56 7.91 -2.25 -1.83
C ALA A 56 6.80 -3.11 -1.23
N GLY A 57 5.82 -3.53 -2.03
CA GLY A 57 4.73 -4.40 -1.59
C GLY A 57 5.26 -5.64 -0.89
N GLY A 58 4.43 -6.26 -0.04
CA GLY A 58 4.78 -7.55 0.55
C GLY A 58 5.12 -8.58 -0.53
N GLN A 59 5.99 -9.54 -0.22
CA GLN A 59 6.23 -10.69 -1.10
C GLN A 59 4.91 -11.45 -1.32
N TYR A 60 4.70 -12.00 -2.52
CA TYR A 60 3.54 -12.84 -2.78
C TYR A 60 3.45 -13.98 -1.76
N VAL A 61 2.30 -14.11 -1.10
CA VAL A 61 1.98 -15.25 -0.23
C VAL A 61 0.65 -15.83 -0.68
N SER A 62 0.67 -17.09 -1.09
CA SER A 62 -0.52 -17.82 -1.56
C SER A 62 -1.55 -17.98 -0.43
N GLY A 63 -2.84 -17.83 -0.75
CA GLY A 63 -3.95 -17.97 0.19
C GLY A 63 -4.26 -16.71 1.03
N TYR A 64 -3.48 -15.64 0.88
CA TYR A 64 -3.73 -14.39 1.60
C TYR A 64 -4.58 -13.41 0.79
N VAL A 65 -5.38 -12.64 1.52
CA VAL A 65 -6.17 -11.53 0.98
C VAL A 65 -5.32 -10.26 0.99
N TRP A 66 -5.22 -9.62 -0.16
CA TRP A 66 -4.44 -8.40 -0.34
C TRP A 66 -5.33 -7.16 -0.27
N SER A 67 -4.75 -6.09 0.24
CA SER A 67 -5.33 -4.75 0.30
C SER A 67 -4.37 -3.76 -0.31
N ILE A 68 -4.91 -2.70 -0.90
CA ILE A 68 -4.13 -1.56 -1.39
C ILE A 68 -4.41 -0.34 -0.49
N TYR A 69 -3.35 0.41 -0.21
CA TYR A 69 -3.41 1.60 0.62
C TYR A 69 -2.60 2.73 0.00
N THR A 70 -2.92 3.96 0.37
CA THR A 70 -2.16 5.17 0.04
C THR A 70 -1.89 6.00 1.29
N PHE A 71 -0.86 6.84 1.26
CA PHE A 71 -0.58 7.82 2.31
C PHE A 71 0.30 8.96 1.80
N GLU A 72 0.44 10.00 2.61
CA GLU A 72 1.31 11.17 2.36
C GLU A 72 2.22 11.39 3.57
N TYR A 73 3.33 12.11 3.38
CA TYR A 73 4.29 12.44 4.44
C TYR A 73 5.19 13.63 4.09
#